data_AF-K1XRX6-F1
#
_entry.id   AF-K1XRX6-F1
#
_cell.length_a   1.000
_cell.length_b   1.000
_cell.length_c   1.000
_cell.angle_alpha   90.00
_cell.angle_beta   90.00
_cell.angle_gamma   90.00
#
_symmetry.space_group_name_H-M   'P 1'
#
loop_
_entity.id
_entity.type
_entity.pdbx_description
1 polymer ?
#
loop_
_entity_poly.entity_id
_entity_poly.type
_entity_poly.pdbx_seq_one_letter_code
_entity_poly.pdbx_strand_id
1 'polypeptide(L)'
;MKSELVDCTPIQAVETLFSVINFFVTGTVVQHATVRDKLRTGGWFAFWRKDPNSGSAVPIVGFAVGMVSAERFLKYMRFANEKAARLGSRPGDISSWQSRDVSDRDRMNHKTGGAIRCGDGLIFSFSGFSEHEDEAICLFIAQWYDFIDMGALNSILAASNNKMFERYQRESMQSFFP
;
A
#
# COMPACT_ATOMS: atom_id res chain seq x y z
N MET A 1 -9.12 25.57 -36.64
CA MET A 1 -8.93 24.19 -36.16
C MET A 1 -9.50 24.09 -34.76
N LYS A 2 -10.66 23.46 -34.60
CA LYS A 2 -11.19 23.10 -33.28
C LYS A 2 -10.42 21.86 -32.82
N SER A 3 -9.75 21.91 -31.67
CA SER A 3 -9.15 20.71 -31.10
C SER A 3 -10.28 19.81 -30.64
N GLU A 4 -10.45 18.68 -31.31
CA GLU A 4 -11.26 17.58 -30.80
C GLU A 4 -10.54 17.02 -29.56
N LEU A 5 -10.98 17.48 -28.39
CA LEU A 5 -10.67 16.78 -27.14
C LEU A 5 -11.34 15.41 -27.27
N VAL A 6 -10.51 14.39 -27.44
CA VAL A 6 -10.95 13.00 -27.42
C VAL A 6 -11.55 12.75 -26.04
N ASP A 7 -12.88 12.59 -25.99
CA ASP A 7 -13.62 12.26 -24.78
C ASP A 7 -13.16 10.88 -24.28
N CYS A 8 -12.14 10.90 -23.44
CA CYS A 8 -11.69 9.75 -22.67
C CYS A 8 -12.84 9.35 -21.74
N THR A 9 -13.42 8.18 -21.98
CA THR A 9 -14.44 7.64 -21.06
C THR A 9 -13.84 7.47 -19.66
N PRO A 10 -14.62 7.59 -18.57
CA PRO A 10 -14.12 7.39 -17.21
C PRO A 10 -13.39 6.05 -17.02
N ILE A 11 -13.79 5.02 -17.78
CA ILE A 11 -13.14 3.70 -17.78
C ILE A 11 -11.74 3.76 -18.39
N GLN A 12 -11.55 4.45 -19.52
CA GLN A 12 -10.24 4.64 -20.15
C GLN A 12 -9.30 5.52 -19.32
N ALA A 13 -9.85 6.50 -18.58
CA ALA A 13 -9.10 7.32 -17.64
C ALA A 13 -8.58 6.46 -16.48
N VAL A 14 -9.43 5.58 -15.96
CA VAL A 14 -9.11 4.64 -14.90
C VAL A 14 -8.10 3.59 -15.38
N GLU A 15 -8.24 3.03 -16.57
CA GLU A 15 -7.28 2.09 -17.18
C GLU A 15 -5.91 2.73 -17.44
N THR A 16 -5.88 3.98 -17.88
CA THR A 16 -4.63 4.74 -18.08
C THR A 16 -3.97 5.06 -16.75
N LEU A 17 -4.76 5.53 -15.77
CA LEU A 17 -4.30 5.75 -14.40
C LEU A 17 -3.79 4.43 -13.79
N PHE A 18 -4.46 3.31 -14.08
CA PHE A 18 -4.01 1.98 -13.69
C PHE A 18 -2.71 1.58 -14.36
N SER A 19 -2.55 1.81 -15.66
CA SER A 19 -1.29 1.49 -16.34
C SER A 19 -0.13 2.36 -15.84
N VAL A 20 -0.39 3.62 -15.49
CA VAL A 20 0.62 4.55 -14.94
C VAL A 20 0.95 4.18 -13.49
N ILE A 21 -0.06 4.02 -12.63
CA ILE A 21 0.14 3.58 -11.24
C ILE A 21 0.79 2.20 -11.23
N ASN A 22 0.36 1.25 -12.07
CA ASN A 22 0.96 -0.07 -12.13
C ASN A 22 2.40 0.01 -12.68
N PHE A 23 2.71 0.81 -13.70
CA PHE A 23 4.08 0.96 -14.20
C PHE A 23 5.01 1.63 -13.18
N PHE A 24 4.58 2.69 -12.51
CA PHE A 24 5.41 3.45 -11.57
C PHE A 24 5.43 2.84 -10.17
N VAL A 25 4.30 2.38 -9.63
CA VAL A 25 4.25 1.65 -8.35
C VAL A 25 4.92 0.30 -8.50
N THR A 26 4.70 -0.45 -9.59
CA THR A 26 5.47 -1.68 -9.82
C THR A 26 6.93 -1.34 -10.05
N GLY A 27 7.30 -0.33 -10.84
CA GLY A 27 8.71 0.06 -11.03
C GLY A 27 9.42 0.40 -9.71
N THR A 28 8.85 1.31 -8.93
CA THR A 28 9.41 1.78 -7.66
C THR A 28 9.37 0.70 -6.59
N VAL A 29 8.24 0.03 -6.39
CA VAL A 29 8.13 -1.02 -5.38
C VAL A 29 8.89 -2.27 -5.81
N VAL A 30 8.97 -2.62 -7.10
CA VAL A 30 9.86 -3.69 -7.59
C VAL A 30 11.30 -3.29 -7.38
N GLN A 31 11.75 -2.09 -7.72
CA GLN A 31 13.13 -1.68 -7.47
C GLN A 31 13.49 -1.77 -5.98
N HIS A 32 12.62 -1.27 -5.10
CA HIS A 32 12.85 -1.31 -3.65
C HIS A 32 12.68 -2.70 -3.02
N ALA A 33 11.70 -3.48 -3.49
CA ALA A 33 11.52 -4.87 -3.10
C ALA A 33 12.70 -5.73 -3.59
N THR A 34 13.17 -5.55 -4.82
CA THR A 34 14.23 -6.37 -5.43
C THR A 34 15.62 -6.05 -4.92
N VAL A 35 15.89 -4.83 -4.45
CA VAL A 35 17.15 -4.49 -3.77
C VAL A 35 17.31 -5.29 -2.47
N ARG A 36 16.21 -5.68 -1.82
CA ARG A 36 16.22 -6.44 -0.55
C ARG A 36 15.94 -7.92 -0.75
N ASP A 37 15.02 -8.24 -1.64
CA ASP A 37 14.60 -9.57 -1.94
C ASP A 37 15.47 -10.12 -3.09
N LYS A 38 16.61 -10.70 -2.72
CA LYS A 38 17.49 -11.40 -3.67
C LYS A 38 16.76 -12.53 -4.43
N LEU A 39 15.64 -13.00 -3.90
CA LEU A 39 14.78 -14.02 -4.50
C LEU A 39 13.59 -13.42 -5.29
N ARG A 40 13.43 -12.09 -5.29
CA ARG A 40 12.38 -11.32 -5.97
C ARG A 40 10.95 -11.74 -5.62
N THR A 41 10.73 -12.32 -4.44
CA THR A 41 9.45 -12.89 -3.99
C THR A 41 8.29 -11.88 -3.90
N GLY A 42 8.58 -10.59 -3.76
CA GLY A 42 7.56 -9.53 -3.94
C GLY A 42 6.41 -9.58 -2.93
N GLY A 43 5.26 -9.02 -3.29
CA GLY A 43 4.07 -9.01 -2.45
C GLY A 43 2.78 -8.65 -3.19
N TRP A 44 1.72 -8.38 -2.44
CA TRP A 44 0.45 -7.90 -2.95
C TRP A 44 0.14 -6.52 -2.38
N PHE A 45 -0.16 -5.57 -3.26
CA PHE A 45 -0.63 -4.23 -2.88
C PHE A 45 -2.15 -4.15 -3.11
N ALA A 46 -2.88 -3.58 -2.16
CA ALA A 46 -4.32 -3.36 -2.22
C ALA A 46 -4.65 -1.90 -1.89
N PHE A 47 -5.56 -1.34 -2.66
CA PHE A 47 -6.15 -0.02 -2.47
C PHE A 47 -7.62 -0.19 -2.13
N TRP A 48 -8.03 0.46 -1.04
CA TRP A 48 -9.39 0.47 -0.55
C TRP A 48 -9.83 1.91 -0.37
N ARG A 49 -11.15 2.16 -0.41
CA ARG A 49 -11.73 3.46 -0.06
C ARG A 49 -12.91 3.29 0.87
N LYS A 50 -13.23 4.34 1.60
CA LYS A 50 -14.52 4.48 2.26
C LYS A 50 -15.61 4.73 1.22
N ASP A 51 -16.63 3.88 1.18
CA ASP A 51 -17.84 4.10 0.40
C ASP A 51 -18.61 5.29 1.01
N PRO A 52 -18.91 6.35 0.24
CA PRO A 52 -19.60 7.53 0.74
C PRO A 52 -21.03 7.23 1.23
N ASN A 53 -21.68 6.19 0.73
CA ASN A 53 -23.07 5.86 1.08
C ASN A 53 -23.14 5.03 2.35
N SER A 54 -22.36 3.95 2.43
CA SER A 54 -22.39 3.02 3.56
C SER A 54 -21.40 3.38 4.67
N GLY A 55 -20.42 4.25 4.39
CA GLY A 55 -19.30 4.52 5.27
C GLY A 55 -18.32 3.35 5.45
N SER A 56 -18.58 2.22 4.78
CA SER A 56 -17.77 1.00 4.88
C SER A 56 -16.56 1.07 3.95
N ALA A 57 -15.46 0.44 4.33
CA ALA A 57 -14.32 0.32 3.42
C ALA A 57 -14.60 -0.76 2.36
N VAL A 58 -14.33 -0.44 1.10
CA VAL A 58 -14.50 -1.34 -0.04
C VAL A 58 -13.21 -1.41 -0.87
N PRO A 59 -12.85 -2.59 -1.40
CA PRO A 59 -11.69 -2.73 -2.28
C PRO A 59 -11.93 -1.96 -3.58
N ILE A 60 -10.91 -1.22 -4.03
CA ILE A 60 -10.89 -0.62 -5.37
C ILE A 60 -10.14 -1.56 -6.31
N VAL A 61 -8.94 -1.96 -5.90
CA VAL A 61 -8.00 -2.71 -6.75
C VAL A 61 -6.90 -3.33 -5.90
N GLY A 62 -6.33 -4.43 -6.37
CA GLY A 62 -5.03 -4.89 -5.91
C GLY A 62 -4.24 -5.54 -7.03
N PHE A 63 -2.93 -5.60 -6.86
CA PHE A 63 -2.01 -6.19 -7.82
C PHE A 63 -0.80 -6.80 -7.13
N ALA A 64 -0.21 -7.78 -7.79
CA ALA A 64 1.08 -8.33 -7.38
C ALA A 64 2.20 -7.34 -7.71
N VAL A 65 3.18 -7.27 -6.83
CA VAL A 65 4.39 -6.47 -7.00
C VAL A 65 5.58 -7.41 -6.92
N GLY A 66 6.45 -7.38 -7.93
CA GLY A 66 7.58 -8.30 -8.03
C GLY A 66 7.18 -9.68 -8.55
N MET A 67 7.99 -10.71 -8.27
CA MET A 67 7.76 -12.07 -8.74
C MET A 67 7.23 -12.94 -7.60
N VAL A 68 5.93 -12.83 -7.36
CA VAL A 68 5.24 -13.61 -6.32
C VAL A 68 4.98 -15.03 -6.81
N SER A 69 5.43 -16.04 -6.06
CA SER A 69 5.08 -17.43 -6.38
C SER A 69 3.57 -17.66 -6.25
N ALA A 70 3.01 -18.55 -7.06
CA ALA A 70 1.57 -18.85 -7.04
C ALA A 70 1.05 -19.24 -5.64
N GLU A 71 1.85 -19.98 -4.87
CA GLU A 71 1.53 -20.38 -3.49
C GLU A 71 1.42 -19.17 -2.53
N ARG A 72 2.31 -18.17 -2.68
CA ARG A 72 2.32 -16.98 -1.83
C ARG A 72 1.33 -15.92 -2.28
N PHE A 73 0.98 -15.90 -3.57
CA PHE A 73 0.08 -14.91 -4.17
C PHE A 73 -1.24 -14.81 -3.41
N LEU A 74 -1.96 -15.93 -3.27
CA LEU A 74 -3.26 -15.95 -2.59
C LEU A 74 -3.13 -15.58 -1.10
N LYS A 75 -2.03 -15.98 -0.45
CA LYS A 75 -1.75 -15.65 0.94
C LYS A 75 -1.56 -14.15 1.12
N TYR A 76 -0.70 -13.52 0.33
CA TYR A 76 -0.43 -12.08 0.40
C TYR A 76 -1.63 -11.24 0.02
N MET A 77 -2.37 -11.65 -1.01
CA MET A 77 -3.65 -11.03 -1.37
C MET A 77 -4.64 -11.08 -0.20
N ARG A 78 -4.80 -12.24 0.45
CA ARG A 78 -5.70 -12.38 1.60
C ARG A 78 -5.27 -11.48 2.76
N PHE A 79 -3.98 -11.43 3.08
CA PHE A 79 -3.46 -10.62 4.18
C PHE A 79 -3.58 -9.11 3.92
N ALA A 80 -3.24 -8.63 2.73
CA ALA A 80 -3.41 -7.21 2.41
C ALA A 80 -4.89 -6.79 2.47
N ASN A 81 -5.80 -7.62 1.95
CA ASN A 81 -7.23 -7.34 2.04
C ASN A 81 -7.78 -7.41 3.47
N GLU A 82 -7.31 -8.35 4.30
CA GLU A 82 -7.65 -8.40 5.73
C GLU A 82 -7.25 -7.10 6.42
N LYS A 83 -5.99 -6.68 6.25
CA LYS A 83 -5.46 -5.47 6.90
C LYS A 83 -6.23 -4.23 6.51
N ALA A 84 -6.54 -4.09 5.22
CA ALA A 84 -7.34 -2.97 4.72
C ALA A 84 -8.78 -3.00 5.23
N ALA A 85 -9.44 -4.17 5.22
CA ALA A 85 -10.80 -4.34 5.74
C ALA A 85 -10.87 -4.03 7.24
N ARG A 86 -9.93 -4.56 8.02
CA ARG A 86 -9.83 -4.33 9.46
C ARG A 86 -9.60 -2.85 9.76
N LEU A 87 -8.64 -2.21 9.10
CA LEU A 87 -8.44 -0.77 9.25
C LEU A 87 -9.69 0.01 8.85
N GLY A 88 -10.36 -0.40 7.78
CA GLY A 88 -11.65 0.13 7.33
C GLY A 88 -12.73 0.12 8.41
N SER A 89 -12.83 -0.98 9.15
CA SER A 89 -13.78 -1.15 10.26
C SER A 89 -13.42 -0.37 11.54
N ARG A 90 -12.26 0.31 11.57
CA ARG A 90 -11.73 1.01 12.75
C ARG A 90 -11.42 2.47 12.39
N PRO A 91 -12.42 3.36 12.40
CA PRO A 91 -12.26 4.74 11.94
C PRO A 91 -11.22 5.57 12.72
N GLY A 92 -10.98 5.24 13.99
CA GLY A 92 -9.98 5.91 14.83
C GLY A 92 -8.53 5.44 14.61
N ASP A 93 -8.34 4.31 13.93
CA ASP A 93 -7.01 3.81 13.61
C ASP A 93 -6.51 4.48 12.32
N ILE A 94 -5.26 4.94 12.35
CA ILE A 94 -4.50 5.51 11.22
C ILE A 94 -3.60 4.46 10.56
N SER A 95 -3.28 3.38 11.28
CA SER A 95 -2.56 2.22 10.75
C SER A 95 -3.12 0.93 11.33
N SER A 96 -3.14 -0.12 10.51
CA SER A 96 -3.41 -1.51 10.95
C SER A 96 -2.44 -2.00 12.04
N TRP A 97 -1.31 -1.32 12.24
CA TRP A 97 -0.40 -1.55 13.36
C TRP A 97 -1.12 -1.40 14.72
N GLN A 98 -2.05 -0.46 14.84
CA GLN A 98 -2.75 -0.19 16.10
C GLN A 98 -3.74 -1.29 16.50
N SER A 99 -4.18 -2.10 15.54
CA SER A 99 -5.10 -3.22 15.75
C SER A 99 -4.50 -4.58 15.43
N ARG A 100 -3.16 -4.65 15.38
CA ARG A 100 -2.43 -5.91 15.20
C ARG A 100 -2.54 -6.78 16.45
N ASP A 101 -2.51 -8.09 16.26
CA ASP A 101 -2.48 -9.05 17.36
C ASP A 101 -1.02 -9.26 17.77
N VAL A 102 -0.68 -8.89 19.01
CA VAL A 102 0.70 -9.03 19.55
C VAL A 102 0.93 -10.42 20.18
N SER A 103 -0.12 -11.25 20.28
CA SER A 103 -0.03 -12.55 20.95
C SER A 103 0.43 -13.65 19.98
N ASP A 104 1.54 -14.32 20.32
CA ASP A 104 2.11 -15.46 19.58
C ASP A 104 1.17 -16.67 19.41
N ARG A 105 0.01 -16.68 20.07
CA ARG A 105 -0.88 -17.84 20.18
C ARG A 105 -1.62 -18.21 18.90
N ASP A 106 -1.69 -17.31 17.91
CA ASP A 106 -2.52 -17.50 16.72
C ASP A 106 -1.76 -17.18 15.43
N ARG A 107 -0.68 -17.93 15.14
CA ARG A 107 0.13 -17.73 13.91
C ARG A 107 -0.66 -17.86 12.60
N MET A 108 -1.79 -18.58 12.61
CA MET A 108 -2.66 -18.74 11.44
C MET A 108 -3.68 -17.60 11.26
N ASN A 109 -4.01 -16.87 12.33
CA ASN A 109 -4.95 -15.74 12.33
C ASN A 109 -4.26 -14.40 12.66
N HIS A 110 -2.92 -14.36 12.58
CA HIS A 110 -2.11 -13.19 12.96
C HIS A 110 -2.56 -11.95 12.20
N LYS A 111 -3.18 -11.02 12.93
CA LYS A 111 -3.42 -9.67 12.44
C LYS A 111 -2.11 -8.92 12.46
N THR A 112 -1.53 -8.70 11.29
CA THR A 112 -0.27 -7.97 11.12
C THR A 112 -0.53 -6.51 10.75
N GLY A 113 0.46 -5.66 10.95
CA GLY A 113 0.53 -4.32 10.38
C GLY A 113 0.81 -4.34 8.87
N GLY A 114 0.98 -3.15 8.27
CA GLY A 114 1.26 -3.01 6.83
C GLY A 114 0.13 -2.43 6.00
N ALA A 115 -0.91 -1.90 6.64
CA ALA A 115 -1.89 -1.01 6.04
C ALA A 115 -1.96 0.34 6.76
N ILE A 116 -2.15 1.41 6.00
CA ILE A 116 -2.26 2.79 6.47
C ILE A 116 -3.54 3.44 5.94
N ARG A 117 -4.05 4.41 6.69
CA ARG A 117 -5.11 5.31 6.25
C ARG A 117 -4.48 6.56 5.66
N CYS A 118 -4.91 6.89 4.46
CA CYS A 118 -4.53 8.09 3.72
C CYS A 118 -5.67 9.13 3.79
N GLY A 119 -5.48 10.28 3.11
CA GLY A 119 -6.52 11.29 2.94
C GLY A 119 -7.81 10.72 2.33
N ASP A 120 -8.93 11.40 2.55
CA ASP A 120 -10.25 11.09 1.98
C ASP A 120 -10.76 9.65 2.24
N GLY A 121 -10.25 8.99 3.29
CA GLY A 121 -10.65 7.64 3.64
C GLY A 121 -10.11 6.56 2.70
N LEU A 122 -9.08 6.88 1.90
CA LEU A 122 -8.26 5.89 1.20
C LEU A 122 -7.48 5.03 2.21
N ILE A 123 -7.31 3.76 1.87
CA ILE A 123 -6.53 2.81 2.66
C ILE A 123 -5.58 2.08 1.73
N PHE A 124 -4.29 2.16 2.03
CA PHE A 124 -3.25 1.43 1.32
C PHE A 124 -2.84 0.26 2.19
N SER A 125 -2.73 -0.92 1.58
CA SER A 125 -2.24 -2.10 2.28
C SER A 125 -1.30 -2.89 1.41
N PHE A 126 -0.18 -3.30 1.99
CA PHE A 126 0.76 -4.18 1.34
C PHE A 126 0.95 -5.44 2.19
N SER A 127 1.20 -6.57 1.54
CA SER A 127 1.68 -7.78 2.21
C SER A 127 2.73 -8.48 1.36
N GLY A 128 3.90 -8.73 1.95
CA GLY A 128 4.95 -9.52 1.29
C GLY A 128 6.25 -9.58 2.08
N PHE A 129 6.47 -8.63 2.99
CA PHE A 129 7.68 -8.47 3.79
C PHE A 129 7.36 -8.46 5.29
N SER A 130 8.27 -7.89 6.09
CA SER A 130 7.99 -7.62 7.50
C SER A 130 6.96 -6.49 7.66
N GLU A 131 6.26 -6.44 8.80
CA GLU A 131 5.17 -5.47 9.03
C GLU A 131 5.62 -4.01 8.85
N HIS A 132 6.84 -3.68 9.31
CA HIS A 132 7.41 -2.35 9.13
C HIS A 132 7.76 -2.07 7.66
N GLU A 133 8.24 -3.07 6.91
CA GLU A 133 8.53 -2.90 5.48
C GLU A 133 7.24 -2.72 4.68
N ASP A 134 6.22 -3.54 4.94
CA ASP A 134 4.91 -3.41 4.33
C ASP A 134 4.30 -2.01 4.56
N GLU A 135 4.36 -1.51 5.80
CA GLU A 135 3.85 -0.18 6.16
C GLU A 135 4.69 0.94 5.53
N ALA A 136 6.02 0.79 5.52
CA ALA A 136 6.91 1.79 4.94
C ALA A 136 6.73 1.92 3.42
N ILE A 137 6.49 0.81 2.71
CA ILE A 137 6.14 0.83 1.29
C ILE A 137 4.83 1.61 1.08
N CYS A 138 3.81 1.36 1.90
CA CYS A 138 2.55 2.10 1.80
C CYS A 138 2.75 3.60 2.04
N LEU A 139 3.50 3.97 3.08
CA LEU A 139 3.80 5.36 3.41
C LEU A 139 4.59 6.05 2.29
N PHE A 140 5.56 5.35 1.71
CA PHE A 140 6.38 5.90 0.63
C PHE A 140 5.54 6.21 -0.60
N ILE A 141 4.68 5.27 -1.03
CA ILE A 141 3.78 5.49 -2.17
C ILE A 141 2.78 6.61 -1.83
N ALA A 142 2.18 6.58 -0.64
CA ALA A 142 1.23 7.61 -0.24
C ALA A 142 1.87 9.01 -0.25
N GLN A 143 3.11 9.13 0.23
CA GLN A 143 3.85 10.40 0.21
C GLN A 143 4.21 10.82 -1.22
N TRP A 144 4.72 9.90 -2.03
CA TRP A 144 5.19 10.19 -3.39
C TRP A 144 4.07 10.71 -4.29
N TYR A 145 2.85 10.25 -4.08
CA TYR A 145 1.66 10.65 -4.83
C TYR A 145 0.77 11.65 -4.08
N ASP A 146 1.25 12.24 -2.99
CA ASP A 146 0.53 13.26 -2.20
C ASP A 146 -0.86 12.80 -1.68
N PHE A 147 -1.00 11.49 -1.39
CA PHE A 147 -2.19 10.94 -0.75
C PHE A 147 -2.16 11.05 0.78
N ILE A 148 -1.03 11.45 1.35
CA ILE A 148 -0.86 11.64 2.79
C ILE A 148 -0.07 12.92 3.05
N ASP A 149 -0.58 13.76 3.96
CA ASP A 149 0.16 14.92 4.42
C ASP A 149 1.24 14.54 5.44
N MET A 150 2.20 15.45 5.65
CA MET A 150 3.32 15.22 6.56
C MET A 150 2.89 15.02 8.03
N GLY A 151 1.78 15.63 8.47
CA GLY A 151 1.27 15.45 9.82
C GLY A 151 0.71 14.04 10.05
N ALA A 152 -0.09 13.54 9.10
CA ALA A 152 -0.61 12.18 9.12
C ALA A 152 0.52 11.14 9.00
N LEU A 153 1.49 11.37 8.10
CA LEU A 153 2.67 10.52 7.94
C LEU A 153 3.46 10.40 9.26
N ASN A 154 3.78 11.53 9.90
CA ASN A 154 4.52 11.54 11.16
C ASN A 154 3.74 10.85 12.29
N SER A 155 2.41 11.00 12.31
CA SER A 155 1.55 10.34 13.28
C SER A 155 1.60 8.82 13.14
N ILE A 156 1.60 8.30 11.92
CA ILE A 156 1.74 6.85 11.66
C ILE A 156 3.13 6.37 12.09
N LEU A 157 4.20 7.06 11.67
CA LEU A 157 5.58 6.69 12.04
C LEU A 157 5.78 6.67 13.56
N ALA A 158 5.19 7.63 14.28
CA ALA A 158 5.23 7.67 15.73
C ALA A 158 4.45 6.49 16.36
N ALA A 159 3.28 6.15 15.82
CA ALA A 159 2.46 5.06 16.33
C ALA A 159 3.10 3.68 16.11
N SER A 160 3.78 3.46 14.99
CA SER A 160 4.42 2.18 14.66
C SER A 160 5.89 2.08 15.04
N ASN A 161 6.54 3.21 15.36
CA ASN A 161 8.01 3.29 15.53
C ASN A 161 8.76 2.71 14.31
N ASN A 162 8.23 3.00 13.11
CA ASN A 162 8.68 2.39 11.87
C ASN A 162 9.94 3.08 11.31
N LYS A 163 11.10 2.55 11.68
CA LYS A 163 12.42 3.00 11.21
C LYS A 163 12.73 2.61 9.76
N MET A 164 11.91 1.75 9.13
CA MET A 164 12.16 1.32 7.76
C MET A 164 11.86 2.42 6.75
N PHE A 165 10.94 3.31 7.07
CA PHE A 165 10.53 4.40 6.19
C PHE A 165 11.67 5.35 5.80
N GLU A 166 12.42 5.86 6.79
CA GLU A 166 13.59 6.73 6.54
C GLU A 166 14.63 6.07 5.63
N ARG A 167 14.78 4.75 5.76
CA ARG A 167 15.69 3.97 4.94
C ARG A 167 15.21 3.92 3.49
N TYR A 168 13.92 3.67 3.25
CA TYR A 168 13.36 3.70 1.89
C TYR A 168 13.48 5.07 1.24
N GLN A 169 13.20 6.15 1.98
CA GLN A 169 13.39 7.52 1.46
C GLN A 169 14.83 7.73 1.00
N ARG A 170 15.82 7.36 1.81
CA ARG A 170 17.25 7.49 1.46
C ARG A 170 17.64 6.66 0.24
N GLU A 171 17.24 5.40 0.20
CA GLU A 171 17.55 4.47 -0.90
C GLU A 171 16.88 4.93 -2.22
N SER A 172 15.68 5.51 -2.14
CA SER A 172 14.96 6.03 -3.32
C SER A 172 15.63 7.27 -3.91
N MET A 173 16.04 8.22 -3.07
CA MET A 173 16.75 9.42 -3.52
C MET A 173 18.04 9.09 -4.28
N GLN A 174 18.78 8.09 -3.83
CA GLN A 174 20.01 7.63 -4.50
C GLN A 174 19.74 6.95 -5.84
N SER A 175 18.57 6.34 -5.99
CA SER A 175 18.20 5.57 -7.20
C SER A 175 17.64 6.46 -8.32
N PHE A 176 16.97 7.56 -7.97
CA PHE A 176 16.35 8.48 -8.95
C PHE A 176 17.25 9.67 -9.32
N PHE A 177 18.26 10.00 -8.50
CA PHE A 177 19.23 11.06 -8.76
C PHE A 177 20.67 10.49 -8.70
N PRO A 178 21.07 9.66 -9.68
CA PRO A 178 22.42 9.10 -9.75
C PRO A 178 23.50 10.15 -10.04
#